data_AF-A0A2G4JI19-F1
#
_entry.id   AF-A0A2G4JI19-F1
#
_cell.length_a   1.000
_cell.length_b   1.000
_cell.length_c   1.000
_cell.angle_alpha   90.00
_cell.angle_beta   90.00
_cell.angle_gamma   90.00
#
_symmetry.space_group_name_H-M   'P 1'
#
loop_
_entity.id
_entity.type
_entity.pdbx_description
1 polymer ?
#
loop_
_entity_poly.entity_id
_entity_poly.type
_entity_poly.pdbx_seq_one_letter_code
_entity_poly.pdbx_strand_id
1 'polypeptide(L)'
;MRSIAWLLPLVVVGASACSTPPPAPPPFQTTVNMKDLMLNVIDPAADGVWDAVGTVITMDGTFEKFPATDDEWAGVRSYAIQLAESGNLLMLPSRSNGSPEWIADAQALIAQSTRAIKSIEAKDKDALFTIGGDIYDACTSCHNKFIVPPAGTVKP
;
A
#
# COMPACT_ATOMS: atom_id res chain seq x y z
N MET A 1 -18.67 -10.27 -76.96
CA MET A 1 -19.45 -9.48 -75.97
C MET A 1 -18.56 -9.24 -74.77
N ARG A 2 -18.44 -7.98 -74.33
CA ARG A 2 -17.37 -7.47 -73.45
C ARG A 2 -17.80 -7.60 -71.99
N SER A 3 -17.07 -8.34 -71.16
CA SER A 3 -17.27 -8.36 -69.71
C SER A 3 -16.30 -7.40 -69.05
N ILE A 4 -16.81 -6.26 -68.59
CA ILE A 4 -16.08 -5.20 -67.89
C ILE A 4 -16.05 -5.56 -66.40
N ALA A 5 -14.86 -5.86 -65.87
CA ALA A 5 -14.65 -6.04 -64.44
C ALA A 5 -14.55 -4.67 -63.76
N TRP A 6 -15.49 -4.36 -62.86
CA TRP A 6 -15.49 -3.15 -62.06
C TRP A 6 -14.60 -3.34 -60.82
N LEU A 7 -13.49 -2.60 -60.75
CA LEU A 7 -12.71 -2.43 -59.53
C LEU A 7 -13.39 -1.36 -58.65
N LEU A 8 -13.94 -1.77 -57.52
CA LEU A 8 -14.44 -0.85 -56.48
C LEU A 8 -13.25 -0.34 -55.64
N PRO A 9 -13.10 0.98 -55.43
CA PRO A 9 -12.06 1.51 -54.57
C PRO A 9 -12.42 1.29 -53.10
N LEU A 10 -11.52 0.68 -52.35
CA LEU A 10 -11.59 0.53 -50.90
C LEU A 10 -11.34 1.90 -50.26
N VAL A 11 -12.41 2.62 -49.90
CA VAL A 11 -12.33 3.87 -49.14
C VAL A 11 -11.98 3.54 -47.69
N VAL A 12 -10.73 3.80 -47.31
CA VAL A 12 -10.28 3.76 -45.91
C VAL A 12 -10.84 5.00 -45.21
N VAL A 13 -11.93 4.84 -44.46
CA VAL A 13 -12.45 5.86 -43.55
C VAL A 13 -11.52 5.90 -42.33
N GLY A 14 -10.67 6.92 -42.25
CA GLY A 14 -9.85 7.21 -41.09
C GLY A 14 -10.74 7.69 -39.93
N ALA A 15 -11.02 6.80 -38.97
CA ALA A 15 -11.66 7.16 -37.72
C ALA A 15 -10.71 8.07 -36.91
N SER A 16 -10.95 9.37 -36.95
CA SER A 16 -10.33 10.33 -36.02
C SER A 16 -10.85 10.05 -34.61
N ALA A 17 -10.09 9.29 -33.84
CA ALA A 17 -10.35 9.12 -32.41
C ALA A 17 -10.10 10.46 -31.71
N CYS A 18 -11.17 11.16 -31.34
CA CYS A 18 -11.10 12.30 -30.44
C CYS A 18 -10.67 11.79 -29.05
N SER A 19 -9.39 11.96 -28.71
CA SER A 19 -8.89 11.71 -27.37
C SER A 19 -9.39 12.82 -26.44
N THR A 20 -10.48 12.57 -25.72
CA THR A 20 -10.90 13.44 -24.63
C THR A 20 -9.87 13.30 -23.50
N PRO A 21 -9.33 14.41 -22.94
CA PRO A 21 -8.43 14.31 -21.79
C PRO A 21 -9.14 13.60 -20.63
N PRO A 22 -8.44 12.77 -19.84
CA PRO A 22 -9.03 12.16 -18.67
C PRO A 22 -9.54 13.25 -17.71
N PRO A 23 -10.67 13.00 -17.02
CA PRO A 23 -11.20 13.94 -16.05
C PRO A 23 -10.19 14.19 -14.93
N ALA A 24 -10.16 15.43 -14.42
CA ALA A 24 -9.29 15.80 -13.31
C ALA A 24 -9.63 14.96 -12.07
N PRO A 25 -8.64 14.64 -11.21
CA PRO A 25 -8.89 13.95 -9.96
C PRO A 25 -9.89 14.71 -9.07
N PRO A 26 -10.67 14.01 -8.23
CA PRO A 26 -11.46 14.65 -7.20
C PRO A 26 -10.62 15.59 -6.32
N PRO A 27 -11.20 16.68 -5.78
CA PRO A 27 -10.49 17.58 -4.88
C PRO A 27 -10.30 16.91 -3.51
N PHE A 28 -9.27 16.07 -3.40
CA PHE A 28 -8.93 15.39 -2.14
C PHE A 28 -8.60 16.40 -1.04
N GLN A 29 -9.14 16.17 0.16
CA GLN A 29 -8.88 16.99 1.33
C GLN A 29 -8.00 16.22 2.33
N THR A 30 -6.81 16.73 2.62
CA THR A 30 -5.95 16.20 3.68
C THR A 30 -6.20 16.99 4.95
N THR A 31 -7.16 16.53 5.74
CA THR A 31 -7.63 17.18 6.99
C THR A 31 -6.56 17.25 8.09
N VAL A 32 -5.59 16.34 8.06
CA VAL A 32 -4.47 16.28 9.00
C VAL A 32 -3.13 16.32 8.26
N ASN A 33 -2.09 16.80 8.92
CA ASN A 33 -0.73 16.83 8.36
C ASN A 33 -0.14 15.40 8.24
N MET A 34 1.08 15.29 7.70
CA MET A 34 1.72 13.98 7.51
C MET A 34 2.04 13.28 8.83
N LYS A 35 2.56 14.03 9.81
CA LYS A 35 2.94 13.48 11.12
C LYS A 35 1.72 12.93 11.86
N ASP A 36 0.60 13.64 11.82
CA ASP A 36 -0.64 13.19 12.46
C ASP A 36 -1.23 11.96 11.76
N LEU A 37 -1.18 11.89 10.42
CA LEU A 37 -1.58 10.69 9.70
C LEU A 37 -0.71 9.48 10.10
N MET A 38 0.61 9.68 10.15
CA MET A 38 1.53 8.62 10.54
C MET A 38 1.23 8.13 11.96
N LEU A 39 1.25 9.02 12.96
CA LEU A 39 1.14 8.65 14.37
C LEU A 39 -0.24 8.15 14.80
N ASN A 40 -1.32 8.56 14.12
CA ASN A 40 -2.68 8.27 14.59
C ASN A 40 -3.47 7.32 13.71
N VAL A 41 -2.92 6.91 12.55
CA VAL A 41 -3.58 5.97 11.64
C VAL A 41 -2.62 4.86 11.23
N ILE A 42 -1.43 5.21 10.75
CA ILE A 42 -0.50 4.23 10.17
C ILE A 42 0.21 3.44 11.26
N ASP A 43 0.80 4.13 12.22
CA ASP A 43 1.55 3.55 13.34
C ASP A 43 0.69 2.58 14.17
N PRO A 44 -0.50 2.95 14.68
CA PRO A 44 -1.34 2.01 15.42
C PRO A 44 -1.87 0.84 14.57
N ALA A 45 -2.03 1.02 13.25
CA ALA A 45 -2.39 -0.08 12.36
C ALA A 45 -1.21 -1.06 12.15
N ALA A 46 0.02 -0.55 12.07
CA ALA A 46 1.21 -1.39 12.01
C ALA A 46 1.41 -2.16 13.33
N ASP A 47 1.30 -1.48 14.48
CA ASP A 47 1.36 -2.10 15.81
C ASP A 47 0.32 -3.21 15.95
N GLY A 48 -0.91 -2.97 15.50
CA GLY A 48 -1.96 -3.99 15.54
C GLY A 48 -1.67 -5.24 14.71
N VAL A 49 -0.85 -5.14 13.66
CA VAL A 49 -0.36 -6.29 12.87
C VAL A 49 0.83 -6.95 13.56
N TRP A 50 1.80 -6.17 14.04
CA TRP A 50 3.02 -6.67 14.68
C TRP A 50 2.75 -7.34 16.03
N ASP A 51 1.88 -6.76 16.85
CA ASP A 51 1.52 -7.30 18.15
C ASP A 51 0.66 -8.57 18.05
N ALA A 52 0.10 -8.87 16.88
CA ALA A 52 -0.75 -10.03 16.67
C ALA A 52 -0.01 -11.35 16.85
N VAL A 53 1.25 -11.42 16.41
CA VAL A 53 2.04 -12.66 16.37
C VAL A 53 3.44 -12.45 16.91
N GLY A 54 3.92 -13.39 17.72
CA GLY A 54 5.29 -13.33 18.23
C GLY A 54 5.54 -14.29 19.38
N THR A 55 6.59 -14.02 20.13
CA THR A 55 7.02 -14.86 21.24
C THR A 55 7.09 -14.02 22.52
N VAL A 56 6.44 -14.51 23.58
CA VAL A 56 6.43 -13.88 24.90
C VAL A 56 7.31 -14.69 25.84
N ILE A 57 8.30 -14.02 26.43
CA ILE A 57 9.20 -14.61 27.43
C ILE A 57 8.71 -14.18 28.81
N THR A 58 8.44 -15.15 29.67
CA THR A 58 7.98 -14.95 31.05
C THR A 58 8.89 -15.69 32.03
N MET A 59 8.67 -15.51 33.33
CA MET A 59 9.38 -16.29 34.35
C MET A 59 9.07 -17.81 34.26
N ASP A 60 7.91 -18.17 33.70
CA ASP A 60 7.46 -19.56 33.57
C ASP A 60 7.91 -20.22 32.26
N GLY A 61 8.57 -19.47 31.37
CA GLY A 61 9.08 -19.94 30.09
C GLY A 61 8.70 -19.06 28.90
N THR A 62 8.90 -19.60 27.70
CA THR A 62 8.70 -18.94 26.42
C THR A 62 7.45 -19.48 25.73
N PHE A 63 6.53 -18.60 25.33
CA PHE A 63 5.24 -18.95 24.73
C PHE A 63 5.02 -18.23 23.41
N GLU A 64 4.43 -18.92 22.44
CA GLU A 64 3.97 -18.27 21.21
C GLU A 64 2.65 -17.51 21.44
N LYS A 65 2.59 -16.28 20.93
CA LYS A 65 1.40 -15.42 20.90
C LYS A 65 0.88 -15.37 19.48
N PHE A 66 -0.40 -15.65 19.29
CA PHE A 66 -1.12 -15.49 18.03
C PHE A 66 -2.63 -15.46 18.29
N PRO A 67 -3.47 -14.96 17.36
CA PRO A 67 -4.92 -14.96 17.53
C PRO A 67 -5.49 -16.38 17.61
N ALA A 68 -6.31 -16.65 18.62
CA ALA A 68 -6.93 -17.95 18.87
C ALA A 68 -8.37 -18.03 18.35
N THR A 69 -9.09 -16.90 18.32
CA THR A 69 -10.50 -16.85 17.93
C THR A 69 -10.71 -16.14 16.59
N ASP A 70 -11.84 -16.43 15.94
CA ASP A 70 -12.23 -15.75 14.69
C ASP A 70 -12.33 -14.24 14.86
N ASP A 71 -12.82 -13.78 16.02
CA ASP A 71 -12.95 -12.36 16.34
C ASP A 71 -11.58 -11.69 16.51
N GLU A 72 -10.62 -12.37 17.14
CA GLU A 72 -9.25 -11.86 17.24
C GLU A 72 -8.59 -11.77 15.86
N TRP A 73 -8.73 -12.80 15.01
CA TRP A 73 -8.26 -12.76 13.62
C TRP A 73 -8.92 -11.64 12.82
N ALA A 74 -10.22 -11.39 12.99
CA ALA A 74 -10.94 -10.30 12.35
C ALA A 74 -10.44 -8.92 12.83
N GLY A 75 -10.07 -8.80 14.12
CA GLY A 75 -9.43 -7.61 14.67
C GLY A 75 -8.10 -7.31 13.96
N VAL A 76 -7.22 -8.31 13.85
CA VAL A 76 -5.93 -8.17 13.15
C VAL A 76 -6.13 -7.84 11.66
N ARG A 77 -7.11 -8.46 11.01
CA ARG A 77 -7.48 -8.15 9.62
C ARG A 77 -7.84 -6.68 9.43
N SER A 78 -8.54 -6.10 10.40
CA SER A 78 -8.93 -4.68 10.36
C SER A 78 -7.72 -3.76 10.38
N TYR A 79 -6.67 -4.09 11.15
CA TYR A 79 -5.41 -3.34 11.14
C TYR A 79 -4.67 -3.45 9.80
N ALA A 80 -4.56 -4.66 9.24
CA ALA A 80 -3.91 -4.86 7.95
C ALA A 80 -4.63 -4.12 6.79
N ILE A 81 -5.96 -4.03 6.83
CA ILE A 81 -6.75 -3.23 5.88
C ILE A 81 -6.47 -1.74 6.06
N GLN A 82 -6.46 -1.23 7.29
CA GLN A 82 -6.13 0.17 7.56
C GLN A 82 -4.74 0.52 7.03
N LEU A 83 -3.77 -0.38 7.15
CA LEU A 83 -2.41 -0.17 6.63
C LEU A 83 -2.38 -0.16 5.09
N ALA A 84 -3.10 -1.09 4.46
CA ALA A 84 -3.25 -1.11 3.00
C ALA A 84 -3.89 0.19 2.47
N GLU A 85 -5.01 0.62 3.07
CA GLU A 85 -5.68 1.85 2.64
C GLU A 85 -4.87 3.12 2.98
N SER A 86 -4.06 3.07 4.03
CA SER A 86 -3.15 4.17 4.34
C SER A 86 -2.10 4.39 3.26
N GLY A 87 -1.67 3.34 2.55
CA GLY A 87 -0.83 3.49 1.35
C GLY A 87 -1.49 4.36 0.28
N ASN A 88 -2.81 4.24 0.07
CA ASN A 88 -3.56 5.13 -0.83
C ASN A 88 -3.58 6.57 -0.32
N LEU A 89 -3.75 6.76 0.99
CA LEU A 89 -3.67 8.09 1.60
C LEU A 89 -2.30 8.73 1.37
N LEU A 90 -1.21 7.98 1.52
CA LEU A 90 0.15 8.46 1.30
C LEU A 90 0.39 8.91 -0.15
N MET A 91 -0.27 8.30 -1.13
CA MET A 91 -0.12 8.64 -2.55
C MET A 91 -0.87 9.90 -2.99
N LEU A 92 -1.76 10.45 -2.15
CA LEU A 92 -2.53 11.66 -2.49
C LEU A 92 -1.59 12.79 -2.99
N PRO A 93 -1.98 13.57 -4.01
CA PRO A 93 -1.08 14.57 -4.62
C PRO A 93 -0.48 15.57 -3.64
N SER A 94 -1.27 16.03 -2.65
CA SER A 94 -0.81 16.97 -1.61
C SER A 94 0.17 16.36 -0.60
N ARG A 95 0.35 15.04 -0.61
CA ARG A 95 1.25 14.28 0.26
C ARG A 95 2.49 13.80 -0.48
N SER A 96 2.30 13.16 -1.64
CA SER A 96 3.40 12.63 -2.44
C SER A 96 4.15 13.70 -3.22
N ASN A 97 3.53 14.85 -3.48
CA ASN A 97 4.04 15.92 -4.35
C ASN A 97 4.53 15.39 -5.72
N GLY A 98 3.92 14.30 -6.21
CA GLY A 98 4.29 13.65 -7.47
C GLY A 98 5.63 12.89 -7.45
N SER A 99 6.25 12.69 -6.27
CA SER A 99 7.50 11.92 -6.15
C SER A 99 7.30 10.45 -6.55
N PRO A 100 7.97 9.96 -7.61
CA PRO A 100 7.84 8.56 -8.04
C PRO A 100 8.35 7.57 -6.98
N GLU A 101 9.42 7.93 -6.26
CA GLU A 101 9.99 7.09 -5.20
C GLU A 101 9.03 6.95 -4.01
N TRP A 102 8.40 8.06 -3.60
CA TRP A 102 7.37 8.05 -2.55
C TRP A 102 6.18 7.16 -2.95
N ILE A 103 5.70 7.32 -4.20
CA ILE A 103 4.59 6.53 -4.72
C ILE A 103 4.96 5.04 -4.75
N ALA A 104 6.18 4.70 -5.18
CA ALA A 104 6.65 3.32 -5.21
C ALA A 104 6.75 2.71 -3.80
N ASP A 105 7.28 3.45 -2.82
CA ASP A 105 7.34 2.98 -1.43
C ASP A 105 5.94 2.81 -0.81
N ALA A 106 5.01 3.74 -1.09
CA ALA A 106 3.62 3.62 -0.65
C ALA A 106 2.93 2.40 -1.27
N GLN A 107 3.16 2.11 -2.55
CA GLN A 107 2.66 0.90 -3.22
C GLN A 107 3.26 -0.38 -2.63
N ALA A 108 4.54 -0.35 -2.25
CA ALA A 108 5.17 -1.48 -1.58
C ALA A 108 4.46 -1.79 -0.25
N LEU A 109 4.13 -0.78 0.55
CA LEU A 109 3.35 -0.94 1.79
C LEU A 109 1.97 -1.56 1.52
N ILE A 110 1.25 -1.11 0.49
CA ILE A 110 -0.03 -1.71 0.08
C ILE A 110 0.15 -3.19 -0.25
N ALA A 111 1.18 -3.51 -1.02
CA ALA A 111 1.45 -4.88 -1.44
C ALA A 111 1.77 -5.80 -0.25
N GLN A 112 2.58 -5.35 0.72
CA GLN A 112 2.88 -6.15 1.92
C GLN A 112 1.64 -6.33 2.79
N SER A 113 0.87 -5.25 3.00
CA SER A 113 -0.37 -5.28 3.79
C SER A 113 -1.41 -6.20 3.16
N THR A 114 -1.49 -6.24 1.83
CA THR A 114 -2.36 -7.18 1.10
C THR A 114 -1.94 -8.63 1.30
N ARG A 115 -0.64 -8.91 1.39
CA ARG A 115 -0.16 -10.26 1.76
C ARG A 115 -0.52 -10.59 3.20
N ALA A 116 -0.37 -9.64 4.13
CA ALA A 116 -0.78 -9.84 5.52
C ALA A 116 -2.26 -10.20 5.62
N ILE A 117 -3.15 -9.48 4.91
CA ILE A 117 -4.59 -9.79 4.85
C ILE A 117 -4.83 -11.25 4.42
N LYS A 118 -4.13 -11.73 3.39
CA LYS A 118 -4.26 -13.11 2.90
C LYS A 118 -3.78 -14.14 3.94
N SER A 119 -2.65 -13.88 4.61
CA SER A 119 -2.14 -14.75 5.68
C SER A 119 -3.08 -14.78 6.89
N ILE A 120 -3.68 -13.63 7.23
CA ILE A 120 -4.69 -13.51 8.29
C ILE A 120 -5.94 -14.31 7.94
N GLU A 121 -6.44 -14.20 6.71
CA GLU A 121 -7.60 -14.98 6.24
C GLU A 121 -7.33 -16.49 6.23
N ALA A 122 -6.09 -16.88 5.95
CA ALA A 122 -5.63 -18.27 6.04
C ALA A 122 -5.28 -18.72 7.47
N LYS A 123 -5.30 -17.80 8.46
CA LYS A 123 -4.83 -18.02 9.84
C LYS A 123 -3.39 -18.54 9.92
N ASP A 124 -2.55 -18.11 8.99
CA ASP A 124 -1.15 -18.51 8.91
C ASP A 124 -0.29 -17.54 9.75
N LYS A 125 -0.07 -17.90 11.01
CA LYS A 125 0.69 -17.09 11.97
C LYS A 125 2.17 -16.94 11.60
N ASP A 126 2.77 -17.96 10.99
CA ASP A 126 4.19 -17.98 10.68
C ASP A 126 4.47 -17.11 9.45
N ALA A 127 3.59 -17.19 8.44
CA ALA A 127 3.62 -16.25 7.31
C ALA A 127 3.34 -14.82 7.77
N LEU A 128 2.36 -14.60 8.68
CA LEU A 128 2.07 -13.28 9.20
C LEU A 128 3.27 -12.67 9.94
N PHE A 129 3.99 -13.47 10.75
CA PHE A 129 5.20 -13.02 11.44
C PHE A 129 6.29 -12.59 10.45
N THR A 130 6.49 -13.39 9.39
CA THR A 130 7.45 -13.07 8.31
C THR A 130 7.07 -11.77 7.60
N ILE A 131 5.80 -11.61 7.24
CA ILE A 131 5.28 -10.42 6.57
C ILE A 131 5.38 -9.18 7.47
N GLY A 132 5.31 -9.34 8.79
CA GLY A 132 5.59 -8.26 9.74
C GLY A 132 6.97 -7.62 9.51
N GLY A 133 7.98 -8.43 9.23
CA GLY A 133 9.31 -7.97 8.82
C GLY A 133 9.30 -7.27 7.46
N ASP A 134 8.61 -7.83 6.47
CA ASP A 134 8.49 -7.21 5.14
C ASP A 134 7.78 -5.83 5.20
N ILE A 135 6.79 -5.68 6.08
CA ILE A 135 6.12 -4.40 6.34
C ILE A 135 7.11 -3.41 6.95
N TYR A 136 7.92 -3.83 7.92
CA TYR A 136 8.96 -2.99 8.51
C TYR A 136 9.97 -2.51 7.46
N ASP A 137 10.38 -3.37 6.55
CA ASP A 137 11.27 -3.01 5.44
C ASP A 137 10.63 -1.99 4.49
N ALA A 138 9.34 -2.15 4.18
CA ALA A 138 8.60 -1.16 3.39
C ALA A 138 8.53 0.22 4.10
N CYS A 139 8.28 0.23 5.41
CA CYS A 139 8.26 1.45 6.22
C CYS A 139 9.65 2.14 6.22
N THR A 140 10.72 1.39 6.48
CA THR A 140 12.08 1.94 6.57
C THR A 140 12.63 2.39 5.23
N SER A 141 12.28 1.72 4.12
CA SER A 141 12.62 2.18 2.76
C SER A 141 12.14 3.61 2.51
N CYS A 142 10.91 3.94 2.92
CA CYS A 142 10.35 5.28 2.82
C CYS A 142 11.00 6.24 3.83
N HIS A 143 11.04 5.88 5.11
CA HIS A 143 11.51 6.77 6.17
C HIS A 143 12.96 7.19 6.00
N ASN A 144 13.83 6.30 5.51
CA ASN A 144 15.23 6.62 5.27
C ASN A 144 15.46 7.66 4.16
N LYS A 145 14.49 7.81 3.24
CA LYS A 145 14.57 8.78 2.13
C LYS A 145 13.93 10.12 2.50
N PHE A 146 12.82 10.08 3.23
CA PHE A 146 11.95 11.25 3.40
C PHE A 146 11.85 11.79 4.84
N ILE A 147 12.34 11.06 5.85
CA ILE A 147 12.24 11.44 7.27
C ILE A 147 13.63 11.56 7.91
N VAL A 148 14.51 10.58 7.68
CA VAL A 148 15.88 10.60 8.22
C VAL A 148 16.74 11.51 7.34
N PRO A 149 17.37 12.57 7.90
CA PRO A 149 18.33 13.35 7.14
C PRO A 149 19.50 12.45 6.71
N PRO A 150 20.01 12.54 5.47
CA PRO A 150 21.21 11.79 5.09
C PRO A 150 22.33 12.09 6.08
N ALA A 151 23.04 11.03 6.50
CA ALA A 151 24.09 11.11 7.51
C ALA A 151 25.04 12.29 7.22
N GLY A 152 25.11 13.24 8.16
CA GLY A 152 25.92 14.46 8.04
C GLY A 152 25.16 15.78 7.86
N THR A 153 23.82 15.76 7.81
CA THR A 153 22.99 16.99 7.66
C THR A 153 22.33 17.48 8.96
N VAL A 154 22.61 16.83 10.10
CA VAL A 154 22.27 17.38 11.42
C VAL A 154 23.24 18.51 11.72
N LYS A 155 22.82 19.75 11.46
CA LYS A 155 23.52 20.94 11.97
C LYS A 155 23.45 20.90 13.51
N PRO A 156 24.56 21.17 14.23
CA PRO A 156 24.57 21.17 15.69
C PRO A 156 23.54 22.13 16.30
#